data_AF-A0A959H0S6-F1
#
_entry.id   AF-A0A959H0S6-F1
#
_cell.length_a   1.000
_cell.length_b   1.000
_cell.length_c   1.000
_cell.angle_alpha   90.00
_cell.angle_beta   90.00
_cell.angle_gamma   90.00
#
_symmetry.space_group_name_H-M   'P 1'
#
loop_
_entity.id
_entity.type
_entity.pdbx_description
1 polymer ?
#
loop_
_entity_poly.entity_id
_entity_poly.type
_entity_poly.pdbx_seq_one_letter_code
_entity_poly.pdbx_strand_id
1 'polypeptide(L)'
;MPAVLGPADIGKTYAVQVIDPDTGNKCWGNVKIEDKLAPVLDCQPQTAVCNQDLTPGIDIGTIFAVTNSLPTSSQTTNNSFNGVTFDVENVGTTPLLITGFRAPVVTAGTHPVEVYYTTSATTAIGNHNVPGAWTLLGSANVNAAAAAPFALVPVGGLQLAPGERKGIYISVTDGSTFAYANGDGTTTDANLSIISQGHNAGQYPFININTPRRFIGAVLYSTPLQSVGFPNGLTLNVNIFQTGPTSYTVPAGSGTPVLENCSDVTLSYQDASVDQNCASGLTKIVNRKWTAVDAAGNTKTCIQVINVLRPTMNDVVLPPDYDDVDAPALPCGTAYPTPDLIEGLGLQGYPYVFGSPDGCSIGWTYTD
;
A
#
# COMPACT_ATOMS: atom_id res chain seq x y z
N MET A 1 -46.89 -26.82 8.57
CA MET A 1 -45.47 -26.49 8.31
C MET A 1 -45.35 -24.98 8.23
N PRO A 2 -44.28 -24.35 8.75
CA PRO A 2 -43.98 -22.96 8.39
C PRO A 2 -43.93 -22.84 6.86
N ALA A 3 -44.40 -21.74 6.30
CA ALA A 3 -44.35 -21.54 4.84
C ALA A 3 -42.91 -21.39 4.32
N VAL A 4 -41.97 -21.05 5.20
CA VAL A 4 -40.54 -20.88 4.91
C VAL A 4 -39.76 -21.50 6.06
N LEU A 5 -38.78 -22.36 5.74
CA LEU A 5 -37.83 -22.91 6.71
C LEU A 5 -36.61 -21.99 6.82
N GLY A 6 -36.09 -21.79 8.03
CA GLY A 6 -34.93 -20.95 8.27
C GLY A 6 -33.92 -21.54 9.27
N PRO A 7 -32.90 -20.77 9.66
CA PRO A 7 -31.85 -21.20 10.58
C PRO A 7 -32.38 -21.80 11.90
N ALA A 8 -33.44 -21.20 12.45
CA ALA A 8 -34.06 -21.67 13.69
C ALA A 8 -34.76 -23.03 13.57
N ASP A 9 -34.89 -23.59 12.36
CA ASP A 9 -35.55 -24.86 12.11
C ASP A 9 -34.59 -26.05 12.06
N ILE A 10 -33.28 -25.80 11.99
CA ILE A 10 -32.26 -26.84 11.93
C ILE A 10 -32.35 -27.75 13.17
N GLY A 11 -32.32 -29.06 12.93
CA GLY A 11 -32.47 -30.10 13.96
C GLY A 11 -33.92 -30.40 14.36
N LYS A 12 -34.89 -29.54 14.00
CA LYS A 12 -36.31 -29.82 14.28
C LYS A 12 -36.85 -30.87 13.32
N THR A 13 -37.87 -31.59 13.80
CA THR A 13 -38.66 -32.53 12.99
C THR A 13 -40.11 -32.06 12.96
N TYR A 14 -40.64 -31.89 11.76
CA TYR A 14 -42.00 -31.43 11.51
C TYR A 14 -42.87 -32.58 11.01
N ALA A 15 -44.05 -32.75 11.60
CA ALA A 15 -45.09 -33.59 11.02
C ALA A 15 -45.69 -32.86 9.80
N VAL A 16 -45.80 -33.57 8.68
CA VAL A 16 -46.39 -33.06 7.43
C VAL A 16 -47.58 -33.92 7.03
N GLN A 17 -48.55 -33.28 6.40
CA GLN A 17 -49.73 -33.94 5.84
C GLN A 17 -49.98 -33.37 4.44
N VAL A 18 -50.19 -34.26 3.49
CA VAL A 18 -50.63 -33.94 2.13
C VAL A 18 -52.08 -34.36 2.00
N ILE A 19 -52.91 -33.50 1.43
CA ILE A 19 -54.33 -33.75 1.17
C ILE A 19 -54.55 -33.61 -0.33
N ASP A 20 -55.10 -34.65 -0.96
CA ASP A 20 -55.61 -34.55 -2.32
C ASP A 20 -56.86 -33.64 -2.31
N PRO A 21 -56.85 -32.51 -3.04
CA PRO A 21 -57.95 -31.56 -3.01
C PRO A 21 -59.24 -32.10 -3.65
N ASP A 22 -59.15 -33.06 -4.57
CA ASP A 22 -60.30 -33.58 -5.31
C ASP A 22 -60.94 -34.79 -4.60
N THR A 23 -60.12 -35.65 -3.99
CA THR A 23 -60.60 -36.88 -3.33
C THR A 23 -60.65 -36.79 -1.80
N GLY A 24 -59.99 -35.80 -1.19
CA GLY A 24 -59.89 -35.64 0.27
C GLY A 24 -58.97 -36.66 0.95
N ASN A 25 -58.31 -37.52 0.20
CA ASN A 25 -57.36 -38.51 0.72
C ASN A 25 -56.16 -37.82 1.37
N LYS A 26 -55.69 -38.38 2.50
CA LYS A 26 -54.60 -37.80 3.28
C LYS A 26 -53.45 -38.78 3.41
N CYS A 27 -52.24 -38.27 3.20
CA CYS A 27 -51.00 -38.96 3.56
C CYS A 27 -50.24 -38.10 4.57
N TRP A 28 -49.51 -38.72 5.50
CA TRP A 28 -48.72 -38.00 6.50
C TRP A 28 -47.34 -38.62 6.65
N GLY A 29 -46.42 -37.82 7.18
CA GLY A 29 -45.05 -38.23 7.45
C GLY A 29 -44.34 -37.22 8.34
N ASN A 30 -43.04 -37.42 8.55
CA ASN A 30 -42.18 -36.50 9.29
C ASN A 30 -41.07 -35.99 8.36
N VAL A 31 -40.68 -34.74 8.52
CA VAL A 31 -39.56 -34.11 7.83
C VAL A 31 -38.58 -33.59 8.87
N LYS A 32 -37.33 -34.08 8.84
CA LYS A 32 -36.23 -33.58 9.67
C LYS A 32 -35.45 -32.53 8.88
N ILE A 33 -35.16 -31.40 9.51
CA ILE A 33 -34.34 -30.35 8.91
C ILE A 33 -32.89 -30.54 9.36
N GLU A 34 -31.97 -30.59 8.40
CA GLU A 34 -30.53 -30.72 8.62
C GLU A 34 -29.81 -29.70 7.76
N ASP A 35 -28.76 -29.12 8.31
CA ASP A 35 -27.79 -28.36 7.53
C ASP A 35 -26.74 -29.31 6.96
N LYS A 36 -26.48 -29.18 5.66
CA LYS A 36 -25.51 -29.98 4.90
C LYS A 36 -24.55 -29.11 4.10
N LEU A 37 -24.71 -27.79 4.16
CA LEU A 37 -23.89 -26.87 3.39
C LEU A 37 -22.67 -26.50 4.22
N ALA A 38 -21.48 -26.62 3.62
CA ALA A 38 -20.28 -26.12 4.27
C ALA A 38 -20.21 -24.60 4.13
N PRO A 39 -19.59 -23.90 5.10
CA PRO A 39 -19.37 -22.46 5.00
C PRO A 39 -18.66 -22.05 3.71
N VAL A 40 -18.92 -20.83 3.25
CA VAL A 40 -18.24 -20.21 2.11
C VAL A 40 -16.97 -19.51 2.59
N LEU A 41 -15.82 -19.97 2.14
CA LEU A 41 -14.54 -19.34 2.44
C LEU A 41 -13.89 -18.76 1.18
N ASP A 42 -13.54 -17.48 1.24
CA ASP A 42 -12.79 -16.77 0.22
C ASP A 42 -11.48 -16.21 0.80
N CYS A 43 -10.36 -16.81 0.40
CA CYS A 43 -9.02 -16.44 0.83
C CYS A 43 -8.34 -15.63 -0.28
N GLN A 44 -8.09 -14.34 -0.03
CA GLN A 44 -7.33 -13.50 -0.97
C GLN A 44 -5.84 -13.51 -0.61
N PRO A 45 -4.93 -13.55 -1.60
CA PRO A 45 -3.50 -13.42 -1.34
C PRO A 45 -3.17 -12.05 -0.76
N GLN A 46 -2.14 -11.98 0.06
CA GLN A 46 -1.69 -10.74 0.68
C GLN A 46 -0.17 -10.62 0.65
N THR A 47 0.29 -9.40 0.87
CA THR A 47 1.71 -9.07 0.97
C THR A 47 1.97 -8.48 2.34
N ALA A 48 3.08 -8.90 2.94
CA ALA A 48 3.57 -8.39 4.20
C ALA A 48 5.07 -8.09 4.08
N VAL A 49 5.60 -7.28 4.98
CA VAL A 49 7.05 -7.12 5.11
C VAL A 49 7.61 -8.07 6.15
N CYS A 50 8.92 -8.27 6.09
CA CYS A 50 9.64 -9.24 6.90
C CYS A 50 9.61 -8.97 8.41
N ASN A 51 9.38 -7.72 8.83
CA ASN A 51 9.27 -7.27 10.21
C ASN A 51 7.81 -7.00 10.64
N GLN A 52 6.83 -7.41 9.84
CA GLN A 52 5.41 -7.30 10.16
C GLN A 52 4.91 -8.53 10.95
N ASP A 53 4.09 -8.30 11.98
CA ASP A 53 3.32 -9.36 12.61
C ASP A 53 2.24 -9.88 11.65
N LEU A 54 2.32 -11.18 11.34
CA LEU A 54 1.41 -11.82 10.38
C LEU A 54 0.10 -12.27 11.04
N THR A 55 -0.11 -12.03 12.32
CA THR A 55 -1.36 -12.35 13.02
C THR A 55 -2.52 -11.58 12.37
N PRO A 56 -3.60 -12.26 11.96
CA PRO A 56 -4.64 -11.61 11.18
C PRO A 56 -5.43 -10.60 12.03
N GLY A 57 -5.70 -9.44 11.44
CA GLY A 57 -6.47 -8.36 12.06
C GLY A 57 -5.74 -7.50 13.08
N ILE A 58 -4.42 -7.67 13.26
CA ILE A 58 -3.63 -6.74 14.07
C ILE A 58 -3.55 -5.38 13.37
N ASP A 59 -3.84 -4.31 14.10
CA ASP A 59 -3.56 -2.95 13.65
C ASP A 59 -2.04 -2.72 13.67
N ILE A 60 -1.47 -2.51 12.49
CA ILE A 60 -0.04 -2.31 12.27
C ILE A 60 0.36 -0.83 12.32
N GLY A 61 -0.60 0.08 12.51
CA GLY A 61 -0.38 1.52 12.40
C GLY A 61 0.05 1.96 11.00
N THR A 62 0.48 3.22 10.86
CA THR A 62 0.98 3.79 9.59
C THR A 62 2.47 3.50 9.35
N ILE A 63 3.06 2.57 10.10
CA ILE A 63 4.51 2.48 10.26
C ILE A 63 5.16 1.78 9.07
N PHE A 64 4.48 0.81 8.46
CA PHE A 64 5.06 0.03 7.37
C PHE A 64 4.60 0.51 6.01
N ALA A 65 5.56 0.76 5.12
CA ALA A 65 5.29 1.13 3.75
C ALA A 65 6.26 0.45 2.80
N VAL A 66 5.76 0.00 1.65
CA VAL A 66 6.60 -0.56 0.58
C VAL A 66 7.04 0.56 -0.32
N THR A 67 8.34 0.67 -0.60
CA THR A 67 8.81 1.62 -1.60
C THR A 67 8.57 1.08 -3.00
N ASN A 68 7.84 1.84 -3.80
CA ASN A 68 7.53 1.55 -5.19
C ASN A 68 8.20 2.59 -6.08
N SER A 69 8.52 2.18 -7.30
CA SER A 69 9.03 3.07 -8.34
C SER A 69 8.21 2.87 -9.60
N LEU A 70 7.54 3.92 -10.05
CA LEU A 70 6.83 3.94 -11.32
C LEU A 70 7.66 4.71 -12.35
N PRO A 71 8.45 4.03 -13.21
CA PRO A 71 9.10 4.68 -14.33
C PRO A 71 8.09 5.08 -15.40
N THR A 72 8.38 6.15 -16.14
CA THR A 72 7.55 6.52 -17.29
C THR A 72 7.66 5.47 -18.42
N SER A 73 6.56 5.23 -19.13
CA SER A 73 6.41 4.20 -20.17
C SER A 73 7.40 4.31 -21.34
N SER A 74 8.00 5.49 -21.51
CA SER A 74 9.20 5.69 -22.31
C SER A 74 10.23 6.46 -21.51
N GLN A 75 11.49 6.05 -21.62
CA GLN A 75 12.64 6.71 -21.02
C GLN A 75 13.47 7.49 -22.04
N THR A 76 12.96 7.69 -23.26
CA THR A 76 13.65 8.46 -24.30
C THR A 76 13.43 9.96 -24.10
N THR A 77 14.51 10.70 -23.93
CA THR A 77 14.51 12.17 -23.93
C THR A 77 14.80 12.70 -25.35
N ASN A 78 14.21 13.83 -25.71
CA ASN A 78 14.48 14.48 -27.01
C ASN A 78 14.48 16.01 -26.93
N ASN A 79 14.36 16.56 -25.73
CA ASN A 79 14.32 18.00 -25.48
C ASN A 79 14.66 18.27 -24.00
N SER A 80 14.97 19.52 -23.66
CA SER A 80 15.37 19.91 -22.30
C SER A 80 15.19 21.40 -22.04
N PHE A 81 14.77 21.76 -20.83
CA PHE A 81 14.67 23.12 -20.29
C PHE A 81 14.88 23.05 -18.76
N ASN A 82 14.69 24.10 -17.98
CA ASN A 82 14.96 24.03 -16.54
C ASN A 82 13.96 23.12 -15.79
N GLY A 83 12.70 23.08 -16.20
CA GLY A 83 11.70 22.25 -15.54
C GLY A 83 10.55 21.79 -16.43
N VAL A 84 9.80 20.81 -15.93
CA VAL A 84 8.66 20.16 -16.60
C VAL A 84 7.53 19.92 -15.61
N THR A 85 6.29 20.06 -16.07
CA THR A 85 5.09 19.73 -15.29
C THR A 85 4.50 18.39 -15.70
N PHE A 86 3.83 17.74 -14.75
CA PHE A 86 3.05 16.51 -14.94
C PHE A 86 2.08 16.39 -13.76
N ASP A 87 1.07 15.54 -13.85
CA ASP A 87 0.23 15.19 -12.70
C ASP A 87 0.62 13.82 -12.15
N VAL A 88 0.42 13.68 -10.85
CA VAL A 88 0.40 12.40 -10.15
C VAL A 88 -1.01 12.16 -9.60
N GLU A 89 -1.53 10.96 -9.77
CA GLU A 89 -2.86 10.56 -9.29
C GLU A 89 -2.78 9.24 -8.55
N ASN A 90 -3.33 9.19 -7.33
CA ASN A 90 -3.54 7.95 -6.61
C ASN A 90 -4.77 7.23 -7.20
N VAL A 91 -4.54 6.18 -7.99
CA VAL A 91 -5.58 5.33 -8.57
C VAL A 91 -5.88 4.08 -7.73
N GLY A 92 -5.16 3.91 -6.62
CA GLY A 92 -5.35 2.82 -5.68
C GLY A 92 -6.50 3.06 -4.70
N THR A 93 -6.63 2.17 -3.72
CA THR A 93 -7.70 2.20 -2.71
C THR A 93 -7.24 2.66 -1.33
N THR A 94 -5.93 2.84 -1.13
CA THR A 94 -5.32 3.34 0.10
C THR A 94 -4.57 4.65 -0.16
N PRO A 95 -4.41 5.53 0.84
CA PRO A 95 -3.54 6.69 0.70
C PRO A 95 -2.12 6.26 0.32
N LEU A 96 -1.41 7.07 -0.47
CA LEU A 96 0.00 6.84 -0.79
C LEU A 96 0.82 8.09 -0.45
N LEU A 97 2.11 7.90 -0.22
CA LEU A 97 3.07 8.97 0.05
C LEU A 97 4.08 9.03 -1.08
N ILE A 98 4.22 10.17 -1.76
CA ILE A 98 5.32 10.39 -2.69
C ILE A 98 6.60 10.56 -1.87
N THR A 99 7.61 9.74 -2.16
CA THR A 99 8.88 9.71 -1.41
C THR A 99 10.04 10.31 -2.19
N GLY A 100 9.87 10.52 -3.50
CA GLY A 100 10.90 11.14 -4.33
C GLY A 100 10.67 10.97 -5.82
N PHE A 101 11.67 11.34 -6.60
CA PHE A 101 11.64 11.24 -8.06
C PHE A 101 12.98 10.72 -8.59
N ARG A 102 12.96 10.15 -9.79
CA ARG A 102 14.16 9.98 -10.62
C ARG A 102 14.05 10.89 -11.81
N ALA A 103 15.08 11.70 -12.04
CA ALA A 103 15.07 12.82 -12.96
C ALA A 103 16.29 12.83 -13.90
N PRO A 104 16.13 13.18 -15.18
CA PRO A 104 17.23 13.32 -16.13
C PRO A 104 17.83 14.73 -16.07
N VAL A 105 18.64 15.00 -15.05
CA VAL A 105 19.51 16.18 -15.04
C VAL A 105 20.64 15.93 -16.04
N VAL A 106 20.72 16.79 -17.07
CA VAL A 106 21.51 16.51 -18.29
C VAL A 106 23.00 16.75 -18.10
N THR A 107 23.36 17.79 -17.35
CA THR A 107 24.75 18.15 -17.11
C THR A 107 25.29 17.31 -15.95
N ALA A 108 26.50 16.80 -16.07
CA ALA A 108 27.16 16.09 -14.98
C ALA A 108 27.58 17.07 -13.88
N GLY A 109 27.32 16.71 -12.62
CA GLY A 109 27.62 17.55 -11.47
C GLY A 109 26.50 17.56 -10.44
N THR A 110 26.69 18.37 -9.40
CA THR A 110 25.67 18.59 -8.37
C THR A 110 24.81 19.79 -8.74
N HIS A 111 23.51 19.57 -8.85
CA HIS A 111 22.55 20.58 -9.27
C HIS A 111 21.43 20.75 -8.23
N PRO A 112 21.07 21.98 -7.82
CA PRO A 112 19.93 22.22 -6.97
C PRO A 112 18.64 21.96 -7.74
N VAL A 113 17.80 21.07 -7.20
CA VAL A 113 16.49 20.72 -7.75
C VAL A 113 15.42 21.12 -6.73
N GLU A 114 14.35 21.73 -7.24
CA GLU A 114 13.14 22.01 -6.48
C GLU A 114 11.97 21.23 -7.06
N VAL A 115 11.11 20.74 -6.17
CA VAL A 115 9.84 20.11 -6.54
C VAL A 115 8.71 20.91 -5.93
N TYR A 116 7.73 21.24 -6.75
CA TYR A 116 6.51 21.93 -6.36
C TYR A 116 5.31 21.05 -6.65
N TYR A 117 4.23 21.26 -5.89
CA TYR A 117 2.92 20.69 -6.17
C TYR A 117 1.84 21.76 -6.19
N THR A 118 0.73 21.49 -6.87
CA THR A 118 -0.40 22.43 -6.91
C THR A 118 -1.10 22.52 -5.56
N THR A 119 -1.25 23.75 -5.04
CA THR A 119 -1.80 23.99 -3.71
C THR A 119 -3.26 23.53 -3.62
N SER A 120 -4.12 24.13 -4.45
CA SER A 120 -5.58 23.85 -4.46
C SER A 120 -6.07 23.17 -5.74
N ALA A 121 -5.35 23.32 -6.85
CA ALA A 121 -5.71 22.66 -8.09
C ALA A 121 -5.35 21.17 -8.06
N THR A 122 -6.07 20.37 -8.85
CA THR A 122 -5.80 18.95 -9.04
C THR A 122 -4.84 18.67 -10.20
N THR A 123 -4.49 19.70 -10.98
CA THR A 123 -3.62 19.56 -12.17
C THR A 123 -2.75 20.79 -12.39
N ALA A 124 -1.56 20.58 -12.98
CA ALA A 124 -0.68 21.67 -13.42
C ALA A 124 -1.22 22.39 -14.68
N ILE A 125 -2.13 21.76 -15.43
CA ILE A 125 -2.71 22.36 -16.65
C ILE A 125 -3.47 23.64 -16.27
N GLY A 126 -3.21 24.73 -16.99
CA GLY A 126 -3.73 26.07 -16.67
C GLY A 126 -3.03 26.79 -15.50
N ASN A 127 -2.26 26.06 -14.66
CA ASN A 127 -1.54 26.62 -13.50
C ASN A 127 -0.02 26.70 -13.71
N HIS A 128 0.50 26.14 -14.81
CA HIS A 128 1.93 26.00 -15.11
C HIS A 128 2.74 27.31 -15.11
N ASN A 129 2.10 28.47 -15.29
CA ASN A 129 2.71 29.80 -15.26
C ASN A 129 2.15 30.71 -14.16
N VAL A 130 1.54 30.13 -13.12
CA VAL A 130 0.90 30.89 -12.03
C VAL A 130 1.64 30.58 -10.73
N PRO A 131 2.68 31.35 -10.36
CA PRO A 131 3.51 31.05 -9.18
C PRO A 131 2.71 30.81 -7.89
N GLY A 132 1.64 31.59 -7.65
CA GLY A 132 0.78 31.43 -6.48
C GLY A 132 -0.11 30.17 -6.45
N ALA A 133 -0.13 29.39 -7.54
CA ALA A 133 -0.84 28.11 -7.58
C ALA A 133 0.00 26.93 -7.05
N TRP A 134 1.28 27.18 -6.73
CA TRP A 134 2.26 26.17 -6.37
C TRP A 134 2.73 26.32 -4.91
N THR A 135 2.91 25.17 -4.26
CA THR A 135 3.57 25.05 -2.96
C THR A 135 4.87 24.28 -3.17
N LEU A 136 5.96 24.78 -2.59
CA LEU A 136 7.24 24.07 -2.58
C LEU A 136 7.09 22.81 -1.73
N LEU A 137 7.34 21.65 -2.33
CA LEU A 137 7.40 20.38 -1.61
C LEU A 137 8.74 20.27 -0.87
N GLY A 138 9.82 20.66 -1.54
CA GLY A 138 11.17 20.69 -0.98
C GLY A 138 12.22 20.93 -2.04
N SER A 139 13.48 21.01 -1.61
CA SER A 139 14.65 21.19 -2.46
C SER A 139 15.73 20.17 -2.09
N ALA A 140 16.56 19.79 -3.06
CA ALA A 140 17.67 18.87 -2.84
C ALA A 140 18.82 19.15 -3.82
N ASN A 141 20.06 18.91 -3.37
CA ASN A 141 21.23 18.89 -4.24
C ASN A 141 21.37 17.51 -4.88
N VAL A 142 21.14 17.44 -6.19
CA VAL A 142 21.07 16.20 -6.95
C VAL A 142 22.37 15.99 -7.73
N ASN A 143 23.07 14.90 -7.45
CA ASN A 143 24.29 14.53 -8.17
C ASN A 143 23.96 13.75 -9.45
N ALA A 144 24.12 14.39 -10.60
CA ALA A 144 23.92 13.81 -11.91
C ALA A 144 25.21 13.14 -12.39
N ALA A 145 25.20 11.79 -12.45
CA ALA A 145 26.33 11.03 -12.95
C ALA A 145 26.33 10.97 -14.49
N ALA A 146 27.50 11.14 -15.10
CA ALA A 146 27.66 11.14 -16.58
C ALA A 146 27.23 9.83 -17.29
N ALA A 147 27.03 8.73 -16.54
CA ALA A 147 26.71 7.40 -17.08
C ALA A 147 25.41 6.78 -16.51
N ALA A 148 24.71 7.43 -15.59
CA ALA A 148 23.45 6.92 -15.02
C ALA A 148 22.25 7.55 -15.74
N PRO A 149 21.18 6.80 -16.05
CA PRO A 149 20.11 7.32 -16.90
C PRO A 149 19.26 8.39 -16.19
N PHE A 150 19.11 8.32 -14.86
CA PHE A 150 18.34 9.29 -14.06
C PHE A 150 18.89 9.41 -12.64
N ALA A 151 19.07 10.65 -12.16
CA ALA A 151 19.51 10.96 -10.81
C ALA A 151 18.36 10.88 -9.80
N LEU A 152 18.65 10.48 -8.56
CA LEU A 152 17.67 10.48 -7.47
C LEU A 152 17.43 11.90 -6.99
N VAL A 153 16.17 12.30 -6.90
CA VAL A 153 15.70 13.55 -6.30
C VAL A 153 14.96 13.17 -5.02
N PRO A 154 15.59 13.27 -3.84
CA PRO A 154 15.03 12.84 -2.56
C PRO A 154 14.07 13.89 -1.98
N VAL A 155 13.17 14.43 -2.82
CA VAL A 155 12.14 15.38 -2.40
C VAL A 155 10.79 14.67 -2.42
N GLY A 156 10.30 14.32 -1.23
CA GLY A 156 9.03 13.62 -1.00
C GLY A 156 8.17 14.33 0.05
N GLY A 157 7.28 13.58 0.71
CA GLY A 157 6.40 14.08 1.76
C GLY A 157 4.98 14.42 1.30
N LEU A 158 4.68 14.31 0.01
CA LEU A 158 3.35 14.59 -0.53
C LEU A 158 2.44 13.36 -0.38
N GLN A 159 1.47 13.42 0.53
CA GLN A 159 0.46 12.39 0.68
C GLN A 159 -0.71 12.62 -0.28
N LEU A 160 -1.17 11.55 -0.94
CA LEU A 160 -2.35 11.54 -1.83
C LEU A 160 -3.39 10.56 -1.31
N ALA A 161 -4.59 11.04 -1.02
CA ALA A 161 -5.74 10.18 -0.74
C ALA A 161 -6.17 9.38 -1.99
N PRO A 162 -6.92 8.26 -1.85
CA PRO A 162 -7.48 7.55 -3.00
C PRO A 162 -8.28 8.48 -3.92
N GLY A 163 -7.97 8.47 -5.22
CA GLY A 163 -8.57 9.36 -6.22
C GLY A 163 -8.05 10.80 -6.20
N GLU A 164 -7.14 11.16 -5.29
CA GLU A 164 -6.53 12.49 -5.27
C GLU A 164 -5.48 12.63 -6.38
N ARG A 165 -5.51 13.78 -7.04
CA ARG A 165 -4.56 14.18 -8.07
C ARG A 165 -3.92 15.52 -7.73
N LYS A 166 -2.62 15.64 -8.00
CA LYS A 166 -1.85 16.88 -7.88
C LYS A 166 -0.99 17.11 -9.11
N GLY A 167 -0.89 18.37 -9.53
CA GLY A 167 0.13 18.78 -10.48
C GLY A 167 1.47 18.91 -9.79
N ILE A 168 2.53 18.46 -10.45
CA ILE A 168 3.92 18.51 -10.03
C ILE A 168 4.69 19.38 -11.02
N TYR A 169 5.61 20.19 -10.49
CA TYR A 169 6.63 20.89 -11.26
C TYR A 169 7.99 20.54 -10.67
N ILE A 170 8.83 19.86 -11.44
CA ILE A 170 10.20 19.54 -11.07
C ILE A 170 11.15 20.35 -11.92
N SER A 171 12.12 21.01 -11.28
CA SER A 171 13.02 21.93 -11.96
C SER A 171 14.40 21.96 -11.32
N VAL A 172 15.43 22.09 -12.15
CA VAL A 172 16.74 22.60 -11.71
C VAL A 172 16.66 24.13 -11.57
N THR A 173 17.43 24.70 -10.64
CA THR A 173 17.36 26.15 -10.32
C THR A 173 18.65 26.92 -10.64
N ASP A 174 19.72 26.24 -11.00
CA ASP A 174 21.04 26.83 -11.30
C ASP A 174 21.24 27.23 -12.77
N GLY A 175 20.18 27.17 -13.58
CA GLY A 175 20.25 27.43 -15.01
C GLY A 175 20.71 26.25 -15.86
N SER A 176 21.02 25.10 -15.26
CA SER A 176 21.21 23.84 -15.99
C SER A 176 19.90 23.34 -16.60
N THR A 177 19.92 22.16 -17.24
CA THR A 177 18.75 21.62 -17.92
C THR A 177 18.31 20.27 -17.38
N PHE A 178 17.00 20.12 -17.37
CA PHE A 178 16.22 18.93 -17.11
C PHE A 178 15.69 18.40 -18.44
N ALA A 179 16.01 17.15 -18.78
CA ALA A 179 15.52 16.57 -20.02
C ALA A 179 14.10 16.00 -19.91
N TYR A 180 13.40 15.97 -21.03
CA TYR A 180 12.04 15.46 -21.15
C TYR A 180 11.80 15.02 -22.60
N ALA A 181 10.56 14.63 -22.92
CA ALA A 181 10.13 14.37 -24.28
C ALA A 181 9.06 15.36 -24.77
N ASN A 182 9.05 15.64 -26.06
CA ASN A 182 7.89 16.26 -26.69
C ASN A 182 6.70 15.29 -26.73
N GLY A 183 5.48 15.82 -26.63
CA GLY A 183 4.24 15.05 -26.70
C GLY A 183 3.64 14.76 -25.33
N ASP A 184 2.59 13.95 -25.36
CA ASP A 184 1.86 13.50 -24.18
C ASP A 184 2.29 12.10 -23.74
N GLY A 185 1.85 11.70 -22.55
CA GLY A 185 1.97 10.32 -22.09
C GLY A 185 1.28 10.11 -20.76
N THR A 186 0.92 8.85 -20.52
CA THR A 186 0.50 8.38 -19.20
C THR A 186 1.13 7.04 -18.93
N THR A 187 1.51 6.83 -17.67
CA THR A 187 1.95 5.54 -17.17
C THR A 187 1.23 5.28 -15.86
N THR A 188 0.71 4.07 -15.69
CA THR A 188 -0.13 3.70 -14.57
C THR A 188 0.27 2.31 -14.10
N ASP A 189 0.42 2.14 -12.80
CA ASP A 189 0.43 0.83 -12.14
C ASP A 189 -0.87 0.62 -11.33
N ALA A 190 -0.86 -0.28 -10.34
CA ALA A 190 -2.05 -0.54 -9.53
C ALA A 190 -2.44 0.61 -8.58
N ASN A 191 -1.52 1.52 -8.25
CA ASN A 191 -1.70 2.52 -7.18
C ASN A 191 -1.49 3.96 -7.67
N LEU A 192 -0.61 4.20 -8.63
CA LEU A 192 -0.22 5.53 -9.08
C LEU A 192 -0.30 5.67 -10.60
N SER A 193 -0.74 6.85 -11.05
CA SER A 193 -0.60 7.31 -12.42
C SER A 193 0.30 8.54 -12.52
N ILE A 194 1.20 8.54 -13.50
CA ILE A 194 1.96 9.71 -13.96
C ILE A 194 1.34 10.17 -15.27
N ILE A 195 0.88 11.42 -15.33
CA ILE A 195 0.10 11.95 -16.46
C ILE A 195 0.79 13.21 -16.97
N SER A 196 1.14 13.25 -18.26
CA SER A 196 1.71 14.45 -18.91
C SER A 196 0.87 14.93 -20.10
N GLN A 197 -0.40 14.56 -20.15
CA GLN A 197 -1.33 14.96 -21.22
C GLN A 197 -1.62 16.47 -21.16
N GLY A 198 -1.23 17.22 -22.18
CA GLY A 198 -1.41 18.68 -22.23
C GLY A 198 -0.47 19.46 -21.31
N HIS A 199 0.56 18.81 -20.76
CA HIS A 199 1.49 19.42 -19.82
C HIS A 199 2.61 20.23 -20.49
N ASN A 200 3.36 20.95 -19.66
CA ASN A 200 4.25 22.00 -20.11
C ASN A 200 5.68 21.82 -19.61
N ALA A 201 6.63 22.45 -20.28
CA ALA A 201 8.00 22.63 -19.79
C ALA A 201 8.52 24.02 -20.14
N GLY A 202 9.56 24.47 -19.46
CA GLY A 202 10.18 25.75 -19.78
C GLY A 202 11.14 26.27 -18.74
N GLN A 203 11.29 27.59 -18.73
CA GLN A 203 12.30 28.27 -17.94
C GLN A 203 11.88 28.39 -16.48
N TYR A 204 12.84 28.20 -15.58
CA TYR A 204 12.65 28.36 -14.15
C TYR A 204 12.61 29.85 -13.75
N PRO A 205 11.78 30.24 -12.76
CA PRO A 205 10.63 29.51 -12.24
C PRO A 205 9.34 29.83 -13.02
N PHE A 206 8.50 28.83 -13.27
CA PHE A 206 7.13 29.00 -13.79
C PHE A 206 6.98 29.77 -15.13
N ILE A 207 7.95 29.66 -16.05
CA ILE A 207 7.84 30.12 -17.44
C ILE A 207 7.75 28.89 -18.36
N ASN A 208 6.73 28.09 -18.13
CA ASN A 208 6.44 26.81 -18.76
C ASN A 208 5.56 26.97 -20.01
N ILE A 209 6.03 27.69 -21.03
CA ILE A 209 5.23 27.98 -22.24
C ILE A 209 5.20 26.87 -23.29
N ASN A 210 6.08 25.88 -23.18
CA ASN A 210 6.20 24.82 -24.19
C ASN A 210 5.23 23.68 -23.88
N THR A 211 4.36 23.33 -24.82
CA THR A 211 3.37 22.24 -24.69
C THR A 211 3.12 21.56 -26.06
N PRO A 212 2.77 20.27 -26.12
CA PRO A 212 2.77 19.30 -25.02
C PRO A 212 4.18 18.80 -24.69
N ARG A 213 4.46 18.62 -23.39
CA ARG A 213 5.74 18.12 -22.87
C ARG A 213 5.49 17.02 -21.85
N ARG A 214 6.25 15.94 -22.01
CA ARG A 214 6.15 14.73 -21.21
C ARG A 214 7.33 14.58 -20.28
N PHE A 215 7.05 14.47 -18.98
CA PHE A 215 8.05 14.10 -17.99
C PHE A 215 8.65 12.73 -18.32
N ILE A 216 9.97 12.61 -18.17
CA ILE A 216 10.71 11.36 -18.36
C ILE A 216 11.48 11.10 -17.07
N GLY A 217 11.35 9.90 -16.50
CA GLY A 217 11.95 9.59 -15.21
C GLY A 217 11.20 8.50 -14.46
N ALA A 218 11.10 8.65 -13.13
CA ALA A 218 10.23 7.83 -12.30
C ALA A 218 9.68 8.63 -11.10
N VAL A 219 8.50 8.25 -10.62
CA VAL A 219 7.99 8.71 -9.32
C VAL A 219 8.21 7.59 -8.31
N LEU A 220 8.80 7.94 -7.17
CA LEU A 220 8.97 7.05 -6.03
C LEU A 220 7.85 7.33 -5.04
N TYR A 221 7.18 6.28 -4.60
CA TYR A 221 6.07 6.42 -3.66
C TYR A 221 6.01 5.21 -2.74
N SER A 222 5.37 5.38 -1.59
CA SER A 222 5.11 4.29 -0.67
C SER A 222 3.64 4.17 -0.37
N THR A 223 3.15 2.93 -0.34
CA THR A 223 1.79 2.61 0.11
C THR A 223 1.88 2.02 1.51
N PRO A 224 1.03 2.45 2.45
CA PRO A 224 0.94 1.79 3.74
C PRO A 224 0.59 0.33 3.49
N LEU A 225 1.29 -0.56 4.18
CA LEU A 225 0.88 -1.96 4.19
C LEU A 225 -0.47 -2.07 4.87
N GLN A 226 -1.24 -3.05 4.41
CA GLN A 226 -2.45 -3.47 5.10
C GLN A 226 -2.09 -4.56 6.11
N SER A 227 -2.87 -4.65 7.18
CA SER A 227 -2.80 -5.79 8.07
C SER A 227 -3.11 -7.08 7.29
N VAL A 228 -2.51 -8.18 7.73
CA VAL A 228 -2.93 -9.49 7.23
C VAL A 228 -4.40 -9.66 7.62
N GLY A 229 -5.28 -9.79 6.64
CA GLY A 229 -6.72 -9.80 6.79
C GLY A 229 -7.26 -11.21 6.92
N PHE A 230 -8.50 -11.28 7.40
CA PHE A 230 -9.25 -12.53 7.45
C PHE A 230 -9.88 -12.85 6.08
N PRO A 231 -10.25 -14.13 5.84
CA PRO A 231 -11.12 -14.51 4.72
C PRO A 231 -12.40 -13.69 4.70
N ASN A 232 -12.99 -13.55 3.52
CA ASN A 232 -14.29 -12.91 3.31
C ASN A 232 -14.35 -11.46 3.83
N GLY A 233 -13.21 -10.76 3.94
CA GLY A 233 -13.16 -9.36 4.38
C GLY A 233 -13.64 -9.13 5.83
N LEU A 234 -13.51 -10.14 6.70
CA LEU A 234 -13.88 -10.00 8.12
C LEU A 234 -12.91 -9.07 8.86
N THR A 235 -13.44 -8.36 9.86
CA THR A 235 -12.72 -7.37 10.66
C THR A 235 -12.80 -7.70 12.15
N LEU A 236 -11.62 -7.86 12.77
CA LEU A 236 -11.49 -8.21 14.18
C LEU A 236 -12.27 -7.24 15.07
N ASN A 237 -12.97 -7.78 16.06
CA ASN A 237 -13.82 -7.05 17.02
C ASN A 237 -15.02 -6.32 16.40
N VAL A 238 -15.30 -6.53 15.11
CA VAL A 238 -16.49 -6.00 14.44
C VAL A 238 -17.44 -7.16 14.09
N ASN A 239 -16.97 -8.12 13.32
CA ASN A 239 -17.77 -9.27 12.85
C ASN A 239 -16.99 -10.61 12.91
N ILE A 240 -15.86 -10.61 13.60
CA ILE A 240 -15.12 -11.80 14.00
C ILE A 240 -14.46 -11.52 15.36
N PHE A 241 -14.56 -12.48 16.28
CA PHE A 241 -14.14 -12.31 17.67
C PHE A 241 -13.20 -13.44 18.07
N GLN A 242 -12.06 -13.10 18.67
CA GLN A 242 -11.05 -14.08 19.04
C GLN A 242 -11.52 -14.95 20.21
N THR A 243 -11.36 -16.26 20.07
CA THR A 243 -11.68 -17.26 21.11
C THR A 243 -10.48 -18.08 21.56
N GLY A 244 -9.37 -18.01 20.80
CA GLY A 244 -8.08 -18.60 21.18
C GLY A 244 -6.93 -18.00 20.37
N PRO A 245 -5.68 -18.49 20.54
CA PRO A 245 -4.51 -17.92 19.86
C PRO A 245 -4.64 -17.88 18.33
N THR A 246 -5.28 -18.90 17.75
CA THR A 246 -5.50 -19.03 16.29
C THR A 246 -6.95 -19.39 15.96
N SER A 247 -7.89 -19.11 16.86
CA SER A 247 -9.30 -19.48 16.75
C SER A 247 -10.21 -18.30 17.04
N TYR A 248 -11.32 -18.24 16.31
CA TYR A 248 -12.26 -17.12 16.29
C TYR A 248 -13.69 -17.62 16.13
N THR A 249 -14.65 -16.84 16.61
CA THR A 249 -16.08 -17.00 16.32
C THR A 249 -16.52 -15.94 15.32
N VAL A 250 -17.21 -16.37 14.28
CA VAL A 250 -17.80 -15.52 13.24
C VAL A 250 -19.32 -15.64 13.34
N PRO A 251 -20.07 -14.57 13.65
CA PRO A 251 -21.53 -14.62 13.70
C PRO A 251 -22.14 -14.95 12.34
N ALA A 252 -23.28 -15.65 12.35
CA ALA A 252 -24.07 -15.89 11.15
C ALA A 252 -24.36 -14.58 10.38
N GLY A 253 -24.26 -14.63 9.05
CA GLY A 253 -24.46 -13.51 8.14
C GLY A 253 -23.23 -12.62 7.91
N SER A 254 -22.09 -12.92 8.54
CA SER A 254 -20.88 -12.09 8.43
C SER A 254 -20.04 -12.38 7.19
N GLY A 255 -19.30 -11.37 6.74
CA GLY A 255 -18.34 -11.47 5.63
C GLY A 255 -18.94 -11.16 4.25
N THR A 256 -18.05 -10.99 3.26
CA THR A 256 -18.40 -10.83 1.84
C THR A 256 -17.40 -11.65 0.99
N PRO A 257 -17.85 -12.72 0.32
CA PRO A 257 -19.19 -13.31 0.37
C PRO A 257 -19.57 -13.72 1.80
N VAL A 258 -20.87 -13.79 2.10
CA VAL A 258 -21.34 -14.22 3.42
C VAL A 258 -20.82 -15.62 3.72
N LEU A 259 -20.19 -15.78 4.88
CA LEU A 259 -19.49 -17.00 5.25
C LEU A 259 -20.46 -18.14 5.59
N GLU A 260 -21.49 -17.86 6.39
CA GLU A 260 -22.57 -18.79 6.72
C GLU A 260 -23.81 -17.99 7.16
N ASN A 261 -25.03 -18.41 6.82
CA ASN A 261 -26.28 -17.74 7.20
C ASN A 261 -27.04 -18.48 8.32
N CYS A 262 -26.74 -19.76 8.54
CA CYS A 262 -27.53 -20.63 9.41
C CYS A 262 -27.04 -20.68 10.86
N SER A 263 -25.75 -20.49 11.10
CA SER A 263 -25.19 -20.50 12.46
C SER A 263 -23.90 -19.71 12.54
N ASP A 264 -23.47 -19.45 13.77
CA ASP A 264 -22.11 -19.00 14.02
C ASP A 264 -21.11 -20.07 13.55
N VAL A 265 -19.93 -19.60 13.16
CA VAL A 265 -18.84 -20.43 12.65
C VAL A 265 -17.62 -20.29 13.53
N THR A 266 -17.00 -21.43 13.82
CA THR A 266 -15.64 -21.45 14.38
C THR A 266 -14.64 -21.37 13.23
N LEU A 267 -13.89 -20.28 13.17
CA LEU A 267 -12.83 -20.06 12.19
C LEU A 267 -11.47 -20.22 12.86
N SER A 268 -10.57 -21.00 12.26
CA SER A 268 -9.21 -21.19 12.77
C SER A 268 -8.19 -21.19 11.63
N TYR A 269 -6.91 -20.97 11.96
CA TYR A 269 -5.85 -21.06 10.97
C TYR A 269 -4.60 -21.80 11.46
N GLN A 270 -3.82 -22.29 10.49
CA GLN A 270 -2.50 -22.83 10.68
C GLN A 270 -1.58 -22.39 9.54
N ASP A 271 -0.34 -22.03 9.88
CA ASP A 271 0.64 -21.53 8.92
C ASP A 271 1.67 -22.58 8.55
N ALA A 272 2.08 -22.58 7.28
CA ALA A 272 3.27 -23.26 6.79
C ALA A 272 4.11 -22.29 5.96
N SER A 273 5.38 -22.09 6.30
CA SER A 273 6.28 -21.20 5.57
C SER A 273 7.23 -21.95 4.65
N VAL A 274 7.55 -21.33 3.51
CA VAL A 274 8.58 -21.78 2.57
C VAL A 274 9.52 -20.62 2.30
N ASP A 275 10.77 -20.76 2.73
CA ASP A 275 11.81 -19.75 2.47
C ASP A 275 12.05 -19.61 0.97
N GLN A 276 12.32 -18.38 0.56
CA GLN A 276 12.55 -18.05 -0.85
C GLN A 276 13.99 -17.58 -1.07
N ASN A 277 14.49 -17.82 -2.28
CA ASN A 277 15.80 -17.34 -2.68
C ASN A 277 15.78 -15.83 -3.00
N CYS A 278 16.96 -15.23 -3.15
CA CYS A 278 17.08 -13.79 -3.43
C CYS A 278 16.39 -13.38 -4.75
N ALA A 279 16.39 -14.25 -5.76
CA ALA A 279 15.81 -13.95 -7.08
C ALA A 279 14.28 -13.77 -7.04
N SER A 280 13.60 -14.33 -6.03
CA SER A 280 12.16 -14.19 -5.86
C SER A 280 11.71 -12.78 -5.44
N GLY A 281 12.60 -11.96 -4.88
CA GLY A 281 12.22 -10.70 -4.21
C GLY A 281 11.48 -10.91 -2.87
N LEU A 282 11.36 -12.15 -2.40
CA LEU A 282 10.70 -12.51 -1.14
C LEU A 282 11.70 -13.11 -0.15
N THR A 283 11.43 -12.96 1.14
CA THR A 283 12.13 -13.71 2.20
C THR A 283 11.53 -15.10 2.34
N LYS A 284 10.20 -15.18 2.38
CA LYS A 284 9.42 -16.42 2.48
C LYS A 284 8.01 -16.23 1.91
N ILE A 285 7.35 -17.34 1.64
CA ILE A 285 5.91 -17.41 1.39
C ILE A 285 5.28 -18.13 2.57
N VAL A 286 4.25 -17.56 3.18
CA VAL A 286 3.44 -18.23 4.23
C VAL A 286 2.13 -18.67 3.62
N ASN A 287 1.90 -19.98 3.59
CA ASN A 287 0.63 -20.60 3.21
C ASN A 287 -0.21 -20.78 4.48
N ARG A 288 -1.13 -19.85 4.71
CA ARG A 288 -2.06 -19.89 5.82
C ARG A 288 -3.30 -20.69 5.44
N LYS A 289 -3.50 -21.83 6.09
CA LYS A 289 -4.70 -22.66 5.92
C LYS A 289 -5.78 -22.21 6.88
N TRP A 290 -6.86 -21.64 6.36
CA TRP A 290 -8.07 -21.34 7.12
C TRP A 290 -9.01 -22.55 7.13
N THR A 291 -9.64 -22.80 8.28
CA THR A 291 -10.66 -23.84 8.48
C THR A 291 -11.88 -23.24 9.17
N ALA A 292 -13.03 -23.33 8.51
CA ALA A 292 -14.33 -22.91 9.02
C ALA A 292 -15.19 -24.13 9.34
N VAL A 293 -15.78 -24.16 10.54
CA VAL A 293 -16.68 -25.22 11.01
C VAL A 293 -17.96 -24.59 11.55
N ASP A 294 -19.11 -24.95 10.96
CA ASP A 294 -20.43 -24.50 11.44
C ASP A 294 -20.92 -25.30 12.66
N ALA A 295 -22.11 -24.97 13.18
CA ALA A 295 -22.68 -25.66 14.33
C ALA A 295 -23.18 -27.09 14.00
N ALA A 296 -23.41 -27.42 12.73
CA ALA A 296 -23.79 -28.76 12.27
C ALA A 296 -22.57 -29.67 12.03
N GLY A 297 -21.36 -29.12 12.08
CA GLY A 297 -20.09 -29.81 11.83
C GLY A 297 -19.66 -29.79 10.35
N ASN A 298 -20.35 -29.09 9.46
CA ASN A 298 -19.88 -28.95 8.09
C ASN A 298 -18.63 -28.07 8.07
N THR A 299 -17.66 -28.44 7.23
CA THR A 299 -16.32 -27.85 7.25
C THR A 299 -15.89 -27.40 5.86
N LYS A 300 -15.26 -26.22 5.78
CA LYS A 300 -14.57 -25.72 4.58
C LYS A 300 -13.15 -25.30 4.93
N THR A 301 -12.25 -25.40 3.95
CA THR A 301 -10.89 -24.86 4.06
C THR A 301 -10.52 -24.04 2.83
N CYS A 302 -9.64 -23.04 3.02
CA CYS A 302 -8.95 -22.34 1.94
C CYS A 302 -7.51 -22.02 2.33
N ILE A 303 -6.65 -21.78 1.32
CA ILE A 303 -5.26 -21.36 1.51
C ILE A 303 -5.16 -19.89 1.16
N GLN A 304 -4.73 -19.08 2.12
CA GLN A 304 -4.31 -17.71 1.93
C GLN A 304 -2.79 -17.69 1.76
N VAL A 305 -2.33 -17.12 0.64
CA VAL A 305 -0.90 -16.97 0.34
C VAL A 305 -0.44 -15.59 0.83
N ILE A 306 0.53 -15.55 1.73
CA ILE A 306 1.13 -14.32 2.24
C ILE A 306 2.57 -14.23 1.74
N ASN A 307 2.82 -13.31 0.81
CA ASN A 307 4.14 -13.03 0.27
C ASN A 307 4.89 -12.09 1.22
N VAL A 308 5.99 -12.55 1.80
CA VAL A 308 6.80 -11.73 2.70
C VAL A 308 7.94 -11.10 1.92
N LEU A 309 7.87 -9.80 1.71
CA LEU A 309 8.83 -9.05 0.89
C LEU A 309 10.23 -9.13 1.47
N ARG A 310 11.21 -9.17 0.55
CA ARG A 310 12.62 -8.98 0.88
C ARG A 310 12.96 -7.50 0.79
N PRO A 311 13.55 -6.91 1.84
CA PRO A 311 13.94 -5.51 1.79
C PRO A 311 15.07 -5.32 0.78
N THR A 312 15.02 -4.20 0.09
CA THR A 312 16.08 -3.68 -0.76
C THR A 312 16.76 -2.49 -0.08
N MET A 313 17.87 -2.00 -0.64
CA MET A 313 18.50 -0.78 -0.12
C MET A 313 17.60 0.46 -0.20
N ASN A 314 16.57 0.46 -1.06
CA ASN A 314 15.62 1.57 -1.13
C ASN A 314 14.62 1.56 0.04
N ASP A 315 14.47 0.42 0.72
CA ASP A 315 13.58 0.27 1.87
C ASP A 315 14.27 0.63 3.19
N VAL A 316 15.57 0.94 3.14
CA VAL A 316 16.39 1.40 4.26
C VAL A 316 16.34 2.91 4.33
N VAL A 317 15.86 3.45 5.46
CA VAL A 317 15.90 4.87 5.78
C VAL A 317 16.98 5.08 6.82
N LEU A 318 18.04 5.81 6.49
CA LEU A 318 19.08 6.16 7.45
C LEU A 318 18.56 7.19 8.46
N PRO A 319 19.11 7.25 9.69
CA PRO A 319 18.83 8.34 10.61
C PRO A 319 19.19 9.69 9.95
N PRO A 320 18.41 10.76 10.17
CA PRO A 320 18.73 12.08 9.65
C PRO A 320 19.94 12.67 10.37
N ASP A 321 20.59 13.66 9.75
CA ASP A 321 21.62 14.45 10.39
C ASP A 321 20.96 15.43 11.39
N TYR A 322 21.23 15.26 12.68
CA TYR A 322 20.72 16.13 13.75
C TYR A 322 21.63 17.36 13.94
N ASP A 323 21.67 18.24 12.95
CA ASP A 323 22.63 19.35 12.84
C ASP A 323 21.99 20.76 12.67
N ASP A 324 20.69 20.89 12.96
CA ASP A 324 19.87 22.09 12.71
C ASP A 324 19.72 22.48 11.22
N VAL A 325 20.22 21.65 10.30
CA VAL A 325 19.99 21.79 8.86
C VAL A 325 18.93 20.77 8.42
N ASP A 326 19.17 19.49 8.67
CA ASP A 326 18.26 18.41 8.25
C ASP A 326 17.23 18.08 9.34
N ALA A 327 17.68 17.98 10.59
CA ALA A 327 16.82 17.80 11.76
C ALA A 327 17.31 18.66 12.95
N PRO A 328 16.41 19.02 13.90
CA PRO A 328 16.80 19.79 15.07
C PRO A 328 17.95 19.14 15.83
N ALA A 329 18.99 19.90 16.17
CA ALA A 329 20.16 19.37 16.83
C ALA A 329 19.81 18.73 18.18
N LEU A 330 20.52 17.64 18.50
CA LEU A 330 20.32 16.95 19.77
C LEU A 330 20.71 17.88 20.94
N PRO A 331 19.87 17.99 21.99
CA PRO A 331 20.18 18.84 23.12
C PRO A 331 21.43 18.33 23.83
N CYS A 332 22.31 19.26 24.25
CA CYS A 332 23.49 18.91 25.03
C CYS A 332 23.08 18.28 26.38
N GLY A 333 23.29 16.97 26.52
CA GLY A 333 23.06 16.20 27.74
C GLY A 333 24.35 15.72 28.40
N THR A 334 24.22 15.02 29.53
CA THR A 334 25.37 14.37 30.21
C THR A 334 25.71 12.99 29.62
N ALA A 335 24.89 12.46 28.71
CA ALA A 335 25.07 11.16 28.08
C ALA A 335 25.45 11.32 26.59
N TYR A 336 26.31 10.43 26.11
CA TYR A 336 26.70 10.36 24.71
C TYR A 336 25.49 9.96 23.84
N PRO A 337 25.23 10.61 22.69
CA PRO A 337 24.08 10.31 21.83
C PRO A 337 24.29 9.00 21.05
N THR A 338 24.25 7.88 21.75
CA THR A 338 24.22 6.57 21.10
C THR A 338 22.91 6.39 20.35
N PRO A 339 22.88 5.56 19.29
CA PRO A 339 21.63 5.19 18.62
C PRO A 339 20.50 4.80 19.57
N ASP A 340 20.76 3.95 20.58
CA ASP A 340 19.76 3.58 21.60
C ASP A 340 19.21 4.77 22.39
N LEU A 341 20.06 5.76 22.71
CA LEU A 341 19.62 6.95 23.43
C LEU A 341 18.70 7.79 22.53
N ILE A 342 19.07 7.95 21.25
CA ILE A 342 18.29 8.71 20.27
C ILE A 342 16.90 8.06 20.07
N GLU A 343 16.84 6.74 19.90
CA GLU A 343 15.58 5.97 19.88
C GLU A 343 14.74 6.21 21.13
N GLY A 344 15.37 6.22 22.31
CA GLY A 344 14.71 6.49 23.59
C GLY A 344 14.10 7.91 23.69
N LEU A 345 14.55 8.85 22.86
CA LEU A 345 13.98 10.19 22.75
C LEU A 345 12.82 10.27 21.73
N GLY A 346 12.45 9.15 21.10
CA GLY A 346 11.47 9.12 20.01
C GLY A 346 12.00 9.65 18.69
N LEU A 347 13.33 9.71 18.56
CA LEU A 347 14.06 10.11 17.35
C LEU A 347 14.63 8.85 16.67
N GLN A 348 15.07 8.96 15.42
CA GLN A 348 15.63 7.83 14.69
C GLN A 348 17.12 7.73 14.98
N GLY A 349 17.53 6.72 15.75
CA GLY A 349 18.93 6.43 16.07
C GLY A 349 19.54 5.38 15.14
N TYR A 350 18.71 4.50 14.56
CA TYR A 350 19.14 3.43 13.67
C TYR A 350 18.58 3.59 12.24
N PRO A 351 19.21 2.94 11.25
CA PRO A 351 18.54 2.69 9.98
C PRO A 351 17.23 1.94 10.23
N TYR A 352 16.14 2.41 9.62
CA TYR A 352 14.86 1.72 9.63
C TYR A 352 14.65 0.98 8.33
N VAL A 353 14.08 -0.22 8.40
CA VAL A 353 13.65 -1.00 7.25
C VAL A 353 12.14 -1.10 7.28
N PHE A 354 11.47 -0.68 6.21
CA PHE A 354 10.01 -0.58 6.18
C PHE A 354 9.45 0.21 7.38
N GLY A 355 10.15 1.27 7.83
CA GLY A 355 9.73 2.13 8.93
C GLY A 355 9.90 1.57 10.35
N SER A 356 10.58 0.43 10.51
CA SER A 356 10.88 -0.18 11.81
C SER A 356 12.38 -0.37 12.02
N PRO A 357 12.90 -0.30 13.26
CA PRO A 357 14.29 -0.60 13.59
C PRO A 357 14.64 -2.08 13.45
N ASP A 358 13.67 -2.97 13.24
CA ASP A 358 13.94 -4.36 12.85
C ASP A 358 14.36 -4.41 11.38
N GLY A 359 15.66 -4.63 11.16
CA GLY A 359 16.27 -4.70 9.83
C GLY A 359 15.91 -5.93 9.01
N CYS A 360 15.11 -6.86 9.55
CA CYS A 360 14.82 -8.15 8.97
C CYS A 360 16.10 -8.97 8.67
N SER A 361 16.53 -8.96 7.40
CA SER A 361 17.75 -9.62 6.92
C SER A 361 18.88 -8.64 6.62
N ILE A 362 18.65 -7.33 6.78
CA ILE A 362 19.66 -6.28 6.63
C ILE A 362 20.27 -6.03 8.00
N GLY A 363 21.58 -6.20 8.11
CA GLY A 363 22.35 -5.79 9.27
C GLY A 363 23.05 -4.47 9.00
N TRP A 364 23.26 -3.69 10.05
CA TRP A 364 24.07 -2.48 10.02
C TRP A 364 25.01 -2.43 11.22
N THR A 365 26.09 -1.68 11.04
CA THR A 365 27.04 -1.33 12.09
C THR A 365 27.25 0.16 12.03
N TYR A 366 27.44 0.79 13.18
CA TYR A 366 27.86 2.18 13.27
C TYR A 366 29.27 2.26 13.86
N THR A 367 29.99 3.30 13.46
CA THR A 367 31.27 3.69 14.04
C THR A 367 31.14 5.12 14.50
N ASP A 368 31.60 5.36 15.71
CA ASP A 368 31.71 6.69 16.29
C ASP A 368 32.99 7.41 15.80
#